data_AF-A0A450UGB3-F1
#
_entry.id   AF-A0A450UGB3-F1
#
_cell.length_a   1.000
_cell.length_b   1.000
_cell.length_c   1.000
_cell.angle_alpha   90.00
_cell.angle_beta   90.00
_cell.angle_gamma   90.00
#
_symmetry.space_group_name_H-M   'P 1'
#
loop_
_entity.id
_entity.type
_entity.pdbx_description
1 polymer ?
#
loop_
_entity_poly.entity_id
_entity_poly.type
_entity_poly.pdbx_seq_one_letter_code
_entity_poly.pdbx_strand_id
1 'polypeptide(L)'
;WASTNLISLGQVATEEKSNEITAIPKLLEMLDIKGAIVSIDAMGCQKAIARQIVSQDADYILALKENQPELHTSVKDYFETAKTANFRSVPATYHEQTDVGHGRVEVRRYWLVNDISTLPKTQNWSGLQSVAMIESERHQGSHTTGGKVTAYKVVFRERAVESSDWNNEGTALSPELTLTGQPQGKELEYGVVAMNKAGEGEMSNTVIATL
;
A
#
# COMPACT_ATOMS: atom_id res chain seq x y z
N TRP A 1 -11.25 -5.50 20.09
CA TRP A 1 -12.50 -5.06 20.76
C TRP A 1 -12.73 -3.56 20.59
N ALA A 2 -11.82 -2.67 21.05
CA ALA A 2 -12.02 -1.22 20.95
C ALA A 2 -12.24 -0.72 19.51
N SER A 3 -11.42 -1.17 18.55
CA SER A 3 -11.55 -0.79 17.13
C SER A 3 -12.88 -1.25 16.51
N THR A 4 -13.35 -2.45 16.84
CA THR A 4 -14.64 -2.98 16.38
C THR A 4 -15.82 -2.17 16.90
N ASN A 5 -15.67 -1.56 18.08
CA ASN A 5 -16.71 -0.76 18.72
C ASN A 5 -16.51 0.76 18.51
N LEU A 6 -15.51 1.16 17.72
CA LEU A 6 -15.16 2.56 17.45
C LEU A 6 -14.89 3.37 18.74
N ILE A 7 -14.28 2.74 19.74
CA ILE A 7 -13.96 3.36 21.04
C ILE A 7 -12.49 3.80 21.07
N SER A 8 -12.26 5.05 21.48
CA SER A 8 -10.93 5.52 21.89
C SER A 8 -10.70 5.21 23.37
N LEU A 9 -9.61 4.52 23.69
CA LEU A 9 -9.28 4.12 25.06
C LEU A 9 -8.58 5.22 25.87
N GLY A 10 -8.05 6.23 25.19
CA GLY A 10 -7.36 7.35 25.83
C GLY A 10 -7.09 8.45 24.81
N GLN A 11 -7.11 9.69 25.30
CA GLN A 11 -6.72 10.86 24.51
C GLN A 11 -6.06 11.88 25.44
N VAL A 12 -5.03 12.53 24.94
CA VAL A 12 -4.35 13.63 25.63
C VAL A 12 -4.36 14.82 24.69
N ALA A 13 -4.97 15.92 25.13
CA ALA A 13 -4.95 17.16 24.37
C ALA A 13 -3.53 17.76 24.39
N THR A 14 -3.04 18.18 23.24
CA THR A 14 -1.82 18.99 23.13
C THR A 14 -2.15 20.44 23.46
N GLU A 15 -1.33 21.09 24.28
CA GLU A 15 -1.45 22.54 24.51
C GLU A 15 -1.17 23.31 23.20
N GLU A 16 -1.67 24.54 23.04
CA GLU A 16 -1.60 25.33 21.78
C GLU A 16 -0.20 25.48 21.16
N LYS A 17 0.87 25.33 21.97
CA LYS A 17 2.28 25.42 21.53
C LYS A 17 3.05 24.10 21.69
N SER A 18 2.36 23.04 22.12
CA SER A 18 2.91 21.70 22.31
C SER A 18 2.64 20.84 21.08
N ASN A 19 3.42 19.77 20.93
CA ASN A 19 3.29 18.82 19.84
C ASN A 19 3.08 17.40 20.37
N GLU A 20 2.65 16.51 19.48
CA GLU A 20 2.32 15.11 19.79
C GLU A 20 3.47 14.36 20.46
N ILE A 21 4.73 14.75 20.18
CA ILE A 21 5.94 14.15 20.77
C ILE A 21 5.90 14.22 22.30
N THR A 22 5.35 15.30 22.87
CA THR A 22 5.23 15.47 24.33
C THR A 22 3.96 14.87 24.92
N ALA A 23 2.93 14.62 24.10
CA ALA A 23 1.67 14.02 24.52
C ALA A 23 1.73 12.49 24.52
N ILE A 24 2.44 11.88 23.56
CA ILE A 24 2.58 10.43 23.44
C ILE A 24 3.08 9.77 24.74
N PRO A 25 4.16 10.26 25.41
CA PRO A 25 4.61 9.66 26.66
C PRO A 25 3.52 9.62 27.74
N LYS A 26 2.76 10.70 27.88
CA LYS A 26 1.66 10.80 28.85
C LYS A 26 0.52 9.84 28.51
N LEU A 27 0.21 9.70 27.23
CA LEU A 27 -0.82 8.76 26.78
C LEU A 27 -0.41 7.30 27.05
N LEU A 28 0.85 6.96 26.80
CA LEU A 28 1.38 5.62 27.09
C LEU A 28 1.33 5.30 28.58
N GLU A 29 1.55 6.27 29.47
CA GLU A 29 1.42 6.08 30.93
C GLU A 29 -0.03 5.81 31.38
N MET A 30 -1.03 6.27 30.63
CA MET A 30 -2.44 6.09 30.96
C MET A 30 -3.00 4.75 30.48
N LEU A 31 -2.31 4.08 29.55
CA LEU A 31 -2.78 2.87 28.89
C LEU A 31 -2.04 1.64 29.43
N ASP A 32 -2.77 0.57 29.75
CA ASP A 32 -2.15 -0.74 29.97
C ASP A 32 -1.80 -1.35 28.60
N ILE A 33 -0.55 -1.15 28.18
CA ILE A 33 -0.02 -1.59 26.88
C ILE A 33 0.74 -2.92 26.95
N LYS A 34 0.79 -3.58 28.11
CA LYS A 34 1.59 -4.79 28.28
C LYS A 34 1.21 -5.87 27.26
N GLY A 35 2.22 -6.36 26.53
CA GLY A 35 2.06 -7.37 25.47
C GLY A 35 1.40 -6.85 24.20
N ALA A 36 1.16 -5.54 24.06
CA ALA A 36 0.65 -4.93 22.85
C ALA A 36 1.77 -4.57 21.87
N ILE A 37 1.41 -4.43 20.59
CA ILE A 37 2.24 -3.78 19.58
C ILE A 37 1.73 -2.35 19.40
N VAL A 38 2.56 -1.37 19.73
CA VAL A 38 2.24 0.04 19.61
C VAL A 38 2.74 0.57 18.27
N SER A 39 1.83 0.90 17.37
CA SER A 39 2.17 1.58 16.11
C SER A 39 2.06 3.10 16.27
N ILE A 40 3.11 3.84 15.90
CA ILE A 40 3.11 5.31 15.93
C ILE A 40 3.64 5.85 14.61
N ASP A 41 3.10 7.00 14.22
CA ASP A 41 3.48 7.70 13.02
C ASP A 41 4.93 8.22 13.06
N ALA A 42 5.30 8.93 12.00
CA ALA A 42 6.67 9.41 11.86
C ALA A 42 7.04 10.44 12.91
N MET A 43 6.12 11.31 13.30
CA MET A 43 6.40 12.37 14.27
C MET A 43 6.74 11.79 15.64
N GLY A 44 6.04 10.73 16.06
CA GLY A 44 6.31 9.98 17.29
C GLY A 44 7.46 8.98 17.21
N CYS A 45 8.14 8.83 16.06
CA CYS A 45 9.32 7.97 15.91
C CYS A 45 10.52 8.55 16.65
N GLN A 46 10.56 8.32 17.97
CA GLN A 46 11.55 8.87 18.90
C GLN A 46 12.14 7.77 19.78
N LYS A 47 13.45 7.83 20.01
CA LYS A 47 14.17 6.84 20.84
C LYS A 47 13.63 6.75 22.27
N ALA A 48 13.25 7.89 22.85
CA ALA A 48 12.68 7.92 24.19
C ALA A 48 11.30 7.23 24.26
N ILE A 49 10.47 7.40 23.23
CA ILE A 49 9.16 6.74 23.10
C ILE A 49 9.36 5.23 22.94
N ALA A 50 10.26 4.79 22.05
CA ALA A 50 10.61 3.37 21.89
C ALA A 50 11.06 2.73 23.22
N ARG A 51 11.94 3.43 23.96
CA ARG A 51 12.39 2.98 25.28
C ARG A 51 11.24 2.84 26.28
N GLN A 52 10.32 3.80 26.29
CA GLN A 52 9.17 3.77 27.19
C GLN A 52 8.24 2.59 26.88
N ILE A 53 7.95 2.33 25.60
CA ILE A 53 7.11 1.20 25.17
C ILE A 53 7.73 -0.12 25.64
N VAL A 54 9.02 -0.34 25.36
CA VAL A 54 9.74 -1.55 25.79
C VAL A 54 9.79 -1.68 27.32
N SER A 55 9.94 -0.58 28.05
CA SER A 55 9.95 -0.60 29.53
C SER A 55 8.60 -0.98 30.16
N GLN A 56 7.53 -0.95 29.37
CA GLN A 56 6.17 -1.35 29.77
C GLN A 56 5.79 -2.73 29.22
N ASP A 57 6.78 -3.57 28.88
CA ASP A 57 6.61 -4.92 28.34
C ASP A 57 5.77 -4.96 27.05
N ALA A 58 5.93 -3.95 26.19
CA ALA A 58 5.25 -3.83 24.90
C ALA A 58 6.25 -3.76 23.73
N ASP A 59 5.77 -4.10 22.54
CA ASP A 59 6.51 -4.00 21.27
C ASP A 59 6.07 -2.76 20.49
N TYR A 60 6.83 -2.36 19.46
CA TYR A 60 6.49 -1.19 18.65
C TYR A 60 6.70 -1.37 17.15
N ILE A 61 5.97 -0.56 16.38
CA ILE A 61 6.22 -0.27 14.97
C ILE A 61 6.19 1.25 14.79
N LEU A 62 7.35 1.86 14.53
CA LEU A 62 7.46 3.32 14.37
C LEU A 62 7.75 3.66 12.92
N ALA A 63 6.98 4.57 12.33
CA ALA A 63 7.25 5.00 10.96
C ALA A 63 8.54 5.83 10.89
N LEU A 64 9.47 5.46 10.03
CA LEU A 64 10.76 6.15 9.91
C LEU A 64 10.72 7.16 8.75
N LYS A 65 11.06 8.42 9.01
CA LYS A 65 11.19 9.50 8.01
C LYS A 65 12.37 10.42 8.34
N GLU A 66 12.41 11.60 7.71
CA GLU A 66 13.45 12.61 7.82
C GLU A 66 13.67 13.18 9.23
N ASN A 67 12.73 12.98 10.17
CA ASN A 67 12.93 13.33 11.58
C ASN A 67 13.98 12.45 12.29
N GLN A 68 14.42 11.35 11.67
CA GLN A 68 15.55 10.52 12.09
C GLN A 68 16.53 10.34 10.91
N PRO A 69 17.19 11.43 10.46
CA PRO A 69 17.76 11.51 9.12
C PRO A 69 18.86 10.48 8.84
N GLU A 70 19.77 10.26 9.79
CA GLU A 70 20.87 9.30 9.64
C GLU A 70 20.36 7.86 9.47
N LEU A 71 19.42 7.44 10.32
CA LEU A 71 18.83 6.10 10.24
C LEU A 71 17.95 5.95 8.99
N HIS A 72 17.15 6.97 8.67
CA HIS A 72 16.30 6.99 7.49
C HIS A 72 17.10 6.82 6.20
N THR A 73 18.16 7.61 6.00
CA THR A 73 19.04 7.48 4.83
C THR A 73 19.67 6.09 4.77
N SER A 74 20.17 5.57 5.89
CA SER A 74 20.82 4.26 5.91
C SER A 74 19.87 3.10 5.62
N VAL A 75 18.64 3.15 6.15
CA VAL A 75 17.60 2.16 5.87
C VAL A 75 17.16 2.24 4.42
N LYS A 76 17.02 3.45 3.87
CA LYS A 76 16.70 3.64 2.45
C LYS A 76 17.79 3.04 1.56
N ASP A 77 19.05 3.40 1.79
CA ASP A 77 20.19 2.89 1.01
C ASP A 77 20.32 1.37 1.10
N TYR A 78 20.06 0.80 2.28
CA TYR A 78 20.01 -0.64 2.50
C TYR A 78 18.97 -1.30 1.57
N PHE A 79 17.72 -0.81 1.57
CA PHE A 79 16.67 -1.40 0.75
C PHE A 79 16.89 -1.17 -0.74
N GLU A 80 17.38 -0.01 -1.18
CA GLU A 80 17.72 0.24 -2.59
C GLU A 80 18.82 -0.71 -3.09
N THR A 81 19.84 -0.94 -2.26
CA THR A 81 20.90 -1.91 -2.54
C THR A 81 20.34 -3.33 -2.62
N ALA A 82 19.50 -3.71 -1.66
CA ALA A 82 18.86 -5.02 -1.63
C ALA A 82 17.96 -5.23 -2.86
N LYS A 83 17.16 -4.24 -3.26
CA LYS A 83 16.32 -4.25 -4.47
C LYS A 83 17.15 -4.41 -5.74
N THR A 84 18.24 -3.65 -5.88
CA THR A 84 19.14 -3.76 -7.04
C THR A 84 19.71 -5.17 -7.19
N ALA A 85 19.95 -5.85 -6.07
CA ALA A 85 20.39 -7.23 -6.03
C ALA A 85 19.24 -8.27 -6.02
N ASN A 86 17.97 -7.85 -6.22
CA ASN A 86 16.77 -8.69 -6.11
C ASN A 86 16.69 -9.49 -4.79
N PHE A 87 17.08 -8.86 -3.68
CA PHE A 87 17.13 -9.45 -2.34
C PHE A 87 17.91 -10.76 -2.22
N ARG A 88 18.78 -11.09 -3.19
CA ARG A 88 19.51 -12.37 -3.22
C ARG A 88 20.40 -12.61 -1.99
N SER A 89 20.95 -11.55 -1.44
CA SER A 89 21.87 -11.59 -0.28
C SER A 89 21.22 -11.11 1.01
N VAL A 90 19.93 -10.77 0.99
CA VAL A 90 19.20 -10.21 2.13
C VAL A 90 17.94 -11.02 2.33
N PRO A 91 17.89 -11.94 3.32
CA PRO A 91 16.70 -12.72 3.59
C PRO A 91 15.59 -11.79 4.10
N ALA A 92 14.71 -11.39 3.18
CA ALA A 92 13.55 -10.54 3.45
C ALA A 92 12.27 -11.37 3.43
N THR A 93 11.37 -11.10 4.38
CA THR A 93 9.99 -11.57 4.28
C THR A 93 9.22 -10.62 3.36
N TYR A 94 8.58 -11.16 2.33
CA TYR A 94 7.82 -10.40 1.34
C TYR A 94 6.32 -10.63 1.51
N HIS A 95 5.54 -9.55 1.38
CA HIS A 95 4.09 -9.63 1.27
C HIS A 95 3.60 -8.58 0.26
N GLU A 96 2.58 -8.92 -0.52
CA GLU A 96 1.92 -8.00 -1.44
C GLU A 96 0.41 -8.04 -1.20
N GLN A 97 -0.20 -6.87 -1.16
CA GLN A 97 -1.64 -6.72 -1.05
C GLN A 97 -2.13 -5.74 -2.11
N THR A 98 -3.19 -6.12 -2.82
CA THR A 98 -3.89 -5.25 -3.76
C THR A 98 -5.25 -4.89 -3.18
N ASP A 99 -5.52 -3.58 -3.09
CA ASP A 99 -6.79 -3.02 -2.63
C ASP A 99 -7.46 -2.27 -3.78
N VAL A 100 -8.74 -2.55 -4.00
CA VAL A 100 -9.53 -1.95 -5.07
C VAL A 100 -10.73 -1.26 -4.43
N GLY A 101 -10.76 0.07 -4.52
CA GLY A 101 -11.81 0.86 -3.89
C GLY A 101 -11.87 2.29 -4.39
N HIS A 102 -13.09 2.85 -4.48
CA HIS A 102 -13.34 4.24 -4.87
C HIS A 102 -12.69 4.65 -6.22
N GLY A 103 -12.66 3.75 -7.21
CA GLY A 103 -12.08 4.02 -8.53
C GLY A 103 -10.55 4.01 -8.58
N ARG A 104 -9.90 3.49 -7.54
CA ARG A 104 -8.46 3.38 -7.42
C ARG A 104 -8.07 1.93 -7.15
N VAL A 105 -6.98 1.51 -7.80
CA VAL A 105 -6.26 0.29 -7.46
C VAL A 105 -5.00 0.72 -6.71
N GLU A 106 -4.80 0.20 -5.52
CA GLU A 106 -3.59 0.42 -4.72
C GLU A 106 -2.90 -0.92 -4.47
N VAL A 107 -1.67 -1.07 -4.96
CA VAL A 107 -0.82 -2.22 -4.68
C VAL A 107 0.18 -1.80 -3.60
N ARG A 108 0.19 -2.51 -2.48
CA ARG A 108 1.14 -2.32 -1.38
C ARG A 108 2.05 -3.53 -1.28
N ARG A 109 3.35 -3.30 -1.37
CA ARG A 109 4.40 -4.32 -1.24
C ARG A 109 5.18 -4.06 0.04
N TYR A 110 5.44 -5.11 0.80
CA TYR A 110 6.05 -5.07 2.11
C TYR A 110 7.30 -5.96 2.11
N TRP A 111 8.40 -5.43 2.62
CA TRP A 111 9.62 -6.18 2.87
C TRP A 111 10.03 -5.98 4.32
N LEU A 112 10.19 -7.07 5.07
CA LEU A 112 10.71 -7.06 6.44
C LEU A 112 12.06 -7.76 6.48
N VAL A 113 13.06 -7.11 7.07
CA VAL A 113 14.39 -7.67 7.27
C VAL A 113 14.77 -7.63 8.74
N ASN A 114 15.33 -8.74 9.22
CA ASN A 114 15.81 -8.87 10.60
C ASN A 114 17.33 -8.66 10.70
N ASP A 115 18.06 -8.77 9.59
CA ASP A 115 19.48 -8.44 9.55
C ASP A 115 19.67 -6.92 9.44
N ILE A 116 19.79 -6.29 10.61
CA ILE A 116 20.02 -4.87 10.79
C ILE A 116 21.48 -4.56 11.18
N SER A 117 22.39 -5.53 11.04
CA SER A 117 23.77 -5.44 11.54
C SER A 117 24.59 -4.35 10.86
N THR A 118 24.26 -4.00 9.62
CA THR A 118 24.93 -2.97 8.82
C THR A 118 24.35 -1.57 9.03
N LEU A 119 23.23 -1.44 9.75
CA LEU A 119 22.59 -0.15 9.99
C LEU A 119 23.28 0.58 11.15
N PRO A 120 23.46 1.91 11.05
CA PRO A 120 24.16 2.66 12.08
C PRO A 120 23.29 2.83 13.31
N LYS A 121 23.93 2.77 14.48
CA LYS A 121 23.36 3.24 15.76
C LYS A 121 22.04 2.57 16.14
N THR A 122 21.79 1.34 15.67
CA THR A 122 20.59 0.55 16.00
C THR A 122 20.45 0.32 17.50
N GLN A 123 21.56 0.20 18.22
CA GLN A 123 21.62 0.09 19.69
C GLN A 123 21.00 1.29 20.45
N ASN A 124 20.82 2.44 19.78
CA ASN A 124 20.14 3.59 20.38
C ASN A 124 18.62 3.42 20.44
N TRP A 125 18.08 2.39 19.79
CA TRP A 125 16.67 2.05 19.76
C TRP A 125 16.46 0.79 20.59
N SER A 126 15.93 0.97 21.80
CA SER A 126 15.65 -0.14 22.72
C SER A 126 14.76 -1.18 22.05
N GLY A 127 15.20 -2.43 21.98
CA GLY A 127 14.39 -3.53 21.41
C GLY A 127 14.26 -3.54 19.88
N LEU A 128 15.00 -2.72 19.14
CA LEU A 128 14.96 -2.75 17.67
C LEU A 128 15.50 -4.08 17.14
N GLN A 129 14.67 -4.83 16.42
CA GLN A 129 15.02 -6.15 15.85
C GLN A 129 14.96 -6.20 14.33
N SER A 130 14.22 -5.30 13.70
CA SER A 130 13.94 -5.37 12.28
C SER A 130 13.63 -4.00 11.70
N VAL A 131 13.84 -3.85 10.39
CA VAL A 131 13.33 -2.72 9.61
C VAL A 131 12.43 -3.23 8.49
N ALA A 132 11.44 -2.43 8.13
CA ALA A 132 10.52 -2.75 7.04
C ALA A 132 10.44 -1.62 6.03
N MET A 133 10.28 -1.99 4.76
CA MET A 133 9.97 -1.08 3.66
C MET A 133 8.57 -1.38 3.15
N ILE A 134 7.83 -0.31 2.88
CA ILE A 134 6.51 -0.37 2.26
C ILE A 134 6.55 0.44 0.98
N GLU A 135 6.25 -0.20 -0.14
CA GLU A 135 6.01 0.49 -1.41
C GLU A 135 4.52 0.50 -1.71
N SER A 136 3.99 1.66 -2.08
CA SER A 136 2.61 1.81 -2.51
C SER A 136 2.60 2.34 -3.94
N GLU A 137 1.95 1.59 -4.82
CA GLU A 137 1.68 1.94 -6.20
C GLU A 137 0.18 2.21 -6.34
N ARG A 138 -0.18 3.40 -6.84
CA ARG A 138 -1.58 3.83 -6.96
C ARG A 138 -1.91 4.05 -8.42
N HIS A 139 -2.78 3.22 -8.97
CA HIS A 139 -3.39 3.44 -10.27
C HIS A 139 -4.74 4.11 -10.05
N GLN A 140 -4.83 5.40 -10.38
CA GLN A 140 -6.12 6.04 -10.54
C GLN A 140 -6.61 5.68 -11.93
N GLY A 141 -7.81 5.08 -12.03
CA GLY A 141 -8.51 5.11 -13.32
C GLY A 141 -8.62 6.57 -13.74
N SER A 142 -8.49 6.86 -15.05
CA SER A 142 -8.77 8.21 -15.54
C SER A 142 -10.10 8.65 -14.94
N HIS A 143 -10.17 9.90 -14.49
CA HIS A 143 -11.44 10.50 -14.08
C HIS A 143 -12.40 10.34 -15.26
N THR A 144 -13.28 9.33 -15.23
CA THR A 144 -14.49 9.39 -16.03
C THR A 144 -15.33 10.45 -15.34
N THR A 145 -15.24 11.68 -15.84
CA THR A 145 -16.09 12.84 -15.54
C THR A 145 -17.53 12.58 -16.00
N GLY A 146 -18.06 11.41 -15.69
CA GLY A 146 -19.31 10.88 -16.18
C GLY A 146 -20.02 10.17 -15.03
N GLY A 147 -21.34 10.34 -14.95
CA GLY A 147 -22.15 9.81 -13.86
C GLY A 147 -21.99 8.29 -13.64
N LYS A 148 -22.62 7.80 -12.57
CA LYS A 148 -22.58 6.38 -12.12
C LYS A 148 -22.55 5.40 -13.30
N VAL A 149 -21.49 4.60 -13.38
CA VAL A 149 -21.35 3.51 -14.35
C VAL A 149 -22.50 2.52 -14.18
N THR A 150 -23.15 2.17 -15.29
CA THR A 150 -24.30 1.27 -15.35
C THR A 150 -23.99 -0.03 -16.10
N ALA A 151 -22.91 -0.06 -16.89
CA ALA A 151 -22.49 -1.24 -17.64
C ALA A 151 -21.01 -1.14 -18.06
N TYR A 152 -20.43 -2.28 -18.41
CA TYR A 152 -19.07 -2.43 -18.94
C TYR A 152 -19.16 -3.15 -20.28
N LYS A 153 -18.46 -2.63 -21.28
CA LYS A 153 -18.36 -3.23 -22.63
C LYS A 153 -16.94 -3.72 -22.82
N VAL A 154 -16.78 -5.00 -23.11
CA VAL A 154 -15.48 -5.58 -23.48
C VAL A 154 -15.32 -5.49 -24.98
N VAL A 155 -14.23 -4.88 -25.40
CA VAL A 155 -13.87 -4.74 -26.81
C VAL A 155 -12.58 -5.47 -27.09
N PHE A 156 -12.40 -5.93 -28.33
CA PHE A 156 -11.17 -6.60 -28.74
C PHE A 156 -10.78 -6.28 -30.19
N ARG A 157 -9.51 -6.47 -30.52
CA ARG A 157 -9.00 -6.47 -31.89
C ARG A 157 -7.88 -7.48 -32.06
N GLU A 158 -7.67 -7.93 -33.29
CA GLU A 158 -6.54 -8.79 -33.64
C GLU A 158 -5.31 -7.93 -33.91
N ARG A 159 -4.21 -8.21 -33.20
CA ARG A 159 -3.00 -7.37 -33.25
C ARG A 159 -2.30 -7.39 -34.61
N ALA A 160 -2.39 -8.51 -35.33
CA ALA A 160 -1.79 -8.67 -36.65
C ALA A 160 -2.46 -7.80 -37.73
N VAL A 161 -3.67 -7.29 -37.44
CA VAL A 161 -4.38 -6.36 -38.32
C VAL A 161 -4.13 -4.96 -37.78
N GLU A 162 -3.39 -4.12 -38.53
CA GLU A 162 -3.27 -2.69 -38.24
C GLU A 162 -4.62 -2.00 -38.52
N SER A 163 -5.59 -2.24 -37.64
CA SER A 163 -6.90 -1.59 -37.63
C SER A 163 -7.06 -0.77 -36.36
N SER A 164 -7.60 0.44 -36.52
CA SER A 164 -8.10 1.27 -35.42
C SER A 164 -9.42 0.76 -34.84
N ASP A 165 -10.07 -0.18 -35.52
CA ASP A 165 -11.43 -0.59 -35.21
C ASP A 165 -11.45 -1.69 -34.15
N TRP A 166 -12.27 -1.46 -33.12
CA TRP A 166 -12.48 -2.37 -32.01
C TRP A 166 -13.81 -3.10 -32.18
N ASN A 167 -13.79 -4.43 -32.08
CA ASN A 167 -14.99 -5.25 -32.10
C ASN A 167 -15.58 -5.32 -30.68
N ASN A 168 -16.92 -5.35 -30.58
CA ASN A 168 -17.60 -5.56 -29.30
C ASN A 168 -17.73 -7.06 -29.03
N GLU A 169 -17.16 -7.53 -27.92
CA GLU A 169 -17.25 -8.93 -27.51
C GLU A 169 -18.40 -9.19 -26.54
N GLY A 170 -18.74 -8.21 -25.71
CA GLY A 170 -19.85 -8.37 -24.79
C GLY A 170 -20.05 -7.21 -23.84
N THR A 171 -21.26 -7.14 -23.28
CA THR A 171 -21.63 -6.12 -22.30
C THR A 171 -22.07 -6.79 -21.00
N ALA A 172 -21.55 -6.31 -19.87
CA ALA A 172 -21.91 -6.75 -18.53
C ALA A 172 -22.46 -5.60 -17.70
N LEU A 173 -23.40 -5.91 -16.80
CA LEU A 173 -23.86 -4.97 -15.77
C LEU A 173 -22.98 -5.03 -14.51
N SER A 174 -22.12 -6.04 -14.41
CA SER A 174 -21.12 -6.26 -13.35
C SER A 174 -19.69 -6.07 -13.89
N PRO A 175 -18.69 -5.86 -13.02
CA PRO A 175 -17.28 -5.81 -13.40
C PRO A 175 -16.69 -7.14 -13.89
N GLU A 176 -17.47 -8.22 -13.84
CA GLU A 176 -17.07 -9.56 -14.28
C GLU A 176 -17.88 -9.97 -15.51
N LEU A 177 -17.19 -10.49 -16.53
CA LEU A 177 -17.77 -11.06 -17.74
C LEU A 177 -16.94 -12.25 -18.23
N THR A 178 -17.59 -13.35 -18.55
CA THR A 178 -16.95 -14.50 -19.21
C THR A 178 -17.17 -14.40 -20.72
N LEU A 179 -16.09 -14.32 -21.48
CA LEU A 179 -16.12 -14.33 -22.94
C LEU A 179 -16.09 -15.77 -23.44
N THR A 180 -16.92 -16.11 -24.43
CA THR A 180 -16.98 -17.46 -25.01
C THR A 180 -16.87 -17.37 -26.52
N GLY A 181 -16.36 -18.43 -27.18
CA GLY A 181 -16.25 -18.45 -28.63
C GLY A 181 -15.15 -17.57 -29.24
N GLN A 182 -14.10 -17.25 -28.47
CA GLN A 182 -13.00 -16.43 -28.97
C GLN A 182 -12.21 -17.14 -30.09
N PRO A 183 -11.71 -16.39 -31.10
CA PRO A 183 -10.81 -16.94 -32.10
C PRO A 183 -9.55 -17.56 -31.47
N GLN A 184 -9.26 -18.82 -31.82
CA GLN A 184 -8.06 -19.53 -31.37
C GLN A 184 -6.88 -19.32 -32.32
N GLY A 185 -5.66 -19.39 -31.79
CA GLY A 185 -4.42 -19.23 -32.54
C GLY A 185 -4.10 -17.80 -32.94
N LYS A 186 -4.79 -16.81 -32.36
CA LYS A 186 -4.63 -15.39 -32.63
C LYS A 186 -4.21 -14.62 -31.39
N GLU A 187 -3.38 -13.60 -31.59
CA GLU A 187 -3.04 -12.63 -30.54
C GLU A 187 -4.11 -11.53 -30.52
N LEU A 188 -4.93 -11.55 -29.47
CA LEU A 188 -6.05 -10.65 -29.29
C LEU A 188 -5.71 -9.62 -28.21
N GLU A 189 -5.96 -8.36 -28.54
CA GLU A 189 -5.85 -7.25 -27.61
C GLU A 189 -7.25 -6.89 -27.12
N TYR A 190 -7.45 -6.85 -25.81
CA TYR A 190 -8.74 -6.56 -25.16
C TYR A 190 -8.69 -5.25 -24.40
N GLY A 191 -9.79 -4.50 -24.42
CA GLY A 191 -10.02 -3.31 -23.61
C GLY A 191 -11.42 -3.33 -22.99
N VAL A 192 -11.62 -2.53 -21.95
CA VAL A 192 -12.91 -2.37 -21.28
C VAL A 192 -13.35 -0.91 -21.37
N VAL A 193 -14.59 -0.68 -21.78
CA VAL A 193 -15.22 0.63 -21.86
C VAL A 193 -16.34 0.70 -20.83
N ALA A 194 -16.23 1.63 -19.87
CA ALA A 194 -17.29 1.87 -18.90
C ALA A 194 -18.40 2.71 -19.52
N MET A 195 -19.66 2.39 -19.23
CA MET A 195 -20.84 3.08 -19.79
C MET A 195 -21.71 3.64 -18.68
N ASN A 196 -22.27 4.83 -18.89
CA ASN A 196 -23.24 5.46 -18.01
C ASN A 196 -24.42 6.04 -18.80
N LYS A 197 -25.33 6.76 -18.13
CA LYS A 197 -26.49 7.41 -18.77
C LYS A 197 -26.14 8.43 -19.86
N ALA A 198 -24.92 8.97 -19.86
CA ALA A 198 -24.43 9.93 -20.84
C ALA A 198 -23.71 9.27 -22.03
N GLY A 199 -23.40 7.96 -21.95
CA GLY A 199 -22.77 7.20 -23.03
C GLY A 199 -21.57 6.36 -22.60
N GLU A 200 -20.73 6.02 -23.56
CA GLU A 200 -19.47 5.29 -23.38
C GLU A 200 -18.37 6.24 -22.88
N GLY A 201 -17.58 5.79 -21.90
CA GLY A 201 -16.41 6.50 -21.38
C GLY A 201 -15.14 6.17 -22.15
N GLU A 202 -13.98 6.57 -21.62
CA GLU A 202 -12.70 6.20 -22.20
C GLU A 202 -12.42 4.70 -22.04
N MET A 203 -11.73 4.15 -23.04
CA MET A 203 -11.26 2.76 -23.02
C MET A 203 -10.12 2.59 -22.01
N SER A 204 -10.16 1.49 -21.27
CA SER A 204 -9.10 1.12 -20.33
C SER A 204 -7.76 0.86 -21.02
N ASN A 205 -6.71 0.72 -20.22
CA ASN A 205 -5.50 0.02 -20.65
C ASN A 205 -5.87 -1.38 -21.18
N THR A 206 -5.08 -1.88 -22.12
CA THR A 206 -5.36 -3.13 -22.81
C THR A 206 -4.62 -4.32 -22.21
N VAL A 207 -5.18 -5.51 -22.38
CA VAL A 207 -4.58 -6.79 -22.01
C VAL A 207 -4.47 -7.66 -23.26
N ILE A 208 -3.36 -8.38 -23.40
CA ILE A 208 -3.12 -9.27 -24.53
C ILE A 208 -3.37 -10.71 -24.08
N ALA A 209 -4.13 -11.46 -24.87
CA ALA A 209 -4.27 -12.90 -24.71
C ALA A 209 -4.09 -13.62 -26.04
N THR A 210 -3.42 -14.76 -26.00
CA THR A 210 -3.37 -15.74 -27.09
C THR A 210 -4.13 -16.97 -26.61
N LEU A 211 -5.20 -17.32 -27.33
CA LEU A 211 -6.12 -18.39 -26.96
C LEU A 211 -5.99 -19.60 -27.87
#